data_AF-A0A2E9R0V9-F1
#
_entry.id   AF-A0A2E9R0V9-F1
#
_cell.length_a   1.000
_cell.length_b   1.000
_cell.length_c   1.000
_cell.angle_alpha   90.00
_cell.angle_beta   90.00
_cell.angle_gamma   90.00
#
_symmetry.space_group_name_H-M   'P 1'
#
loop_
_entity.id
_entity.type
_entity.pdbx_description
1 polymer ?
#
loop_
_entity_poly.entity_id
_entity_poly.type
_entity_poly.pdbx_seq_one_letter_code
_entity_poly.pdbx_strand_id
1 'polypeptide(L)'
;MFHFLSRPSLFVLMMCVFALGPGQTHAQGHTPESVCSKMMSLNTKGSVKRRIRAKRQCKRAMASLLVRYPQRFSSFASCIEKQVDIDGFKKNCAYILFGSRRAAAQVMKRQMARAKAAFAKLNLYRLRTMVTAFFASHKRLPKDTGWFPSLPCCQHPNKKCVRPKTISPAAKELFGNDVIKPSFFQYRFMSHGKGKNKTFTLEAKGNVMCQGKDILFVVQGRFDKDGQPQMSKPKRTQL
;
A
#
# COMPACT_ATOMS: atom_id res chain seq x y z
N MET A 1 -30.02 19.48 -38.26
CA MET A 1 -30.07 18.17 -37.57
C MET A 1 -28.64 17.62 -37.53
N PHE A 2 -27.90 17.89 -36.45
CA PHE A 2 -26.47 17.53 -36.32
C PHE A 2 -26.33 16.23 -35.52
N HIS A 3 -25.69 15.21 -36.08
CA HIS A 3 -25.20 14.06 -35.32
C HIS A 3 -23.70 14.23 -35.03
N PHE A 4 -23.40 14.58 -33.78
CA PHE A 4 -22.08 14.55 -33.18
C PHE A 4 -21.77 13.09 -32.75
N LEU A 5 -20.77 12.45 -33.34
CA LEU A 5 -20.19 11.20 -32.84
C LEU A 5 -18.71 11.42 -32.52
N SER A 6 -18.45 11.86 -31.28
CA SER A 6 -17.09 11.88 -30.71
C SER A 6 -16.66 10.45 -30.35
N ARG A 7 -15.55 9.97 -30.90
CA ARG A 7 -14.88 8.73 -30.46
C ARG A 7 -13.57 9.07 -29.76
N PRO A 8 -13.50 9.06 -28.42
CA PRO A 8 -12.26 9.35 -27.68
C PRO A 8 -11.29 8.15 -27.57
N SER A 9 -11.55 7.05 -28.29
CA SER A 9 -10.81 5.79 -28.11
C SER A 9 -9.49 5.67 -28.88
N LEU A 10 -9.21 6.56 -29.83
CA LEU A 10 -7.94 6.55 -30.58
C LEU A 10 -6.85 7.43 -29.95
N PHE A 11 -7.23 8.46 -29.17
CA PHE A 11 -6.27 9.42 -28.62
C PHE A 11 -5.39 8.83 -27.49
N VAL A 12 -5.91 7.83 -26.76
CA VAL A 12 -5.17 7.19 -25.66
C VAL A 12 -4.11 6.19 -26.17
N LEU A 13 -4.24 5.70 -27.41
CA LEU A 13 -3.26 4.78 -27.99
C LEU A 13 -2.02 5.49 -28.53
N MET A 14 -2.16 6.76 -28.95
CA MET A 14 -1.06 7.53 -29.54
C MET A 14 -0.04 8.03 -28.51
N MET A 15 -0.46 8.23 -27.25
CA MET A 15 0.41 8.77 -26.19
C MET A 15 1.37 7.74 -25.58
N CYS A 16 1.17 6.44 -25.83
CA CYS A 16 2.17 5.42 -25.45
C CYS A 16 3.34 5.35 -26.45
N VAL A 17 3.22 5.95 -27.63
CA VAL A 17 4.22 5.85 -28.72
C VAL A 17 5.38 6.84 -28.55
N PHE A 18 5.22 7.91 -27.77
CA PHE A 18 6.22 8.99 -27.66
C PHE A 18 7.18 8.91 -26.46
N ALA A 19 7.03 7.94 -25.56
CA ALA A 19 7.89 7.82 -24.37
C ALA A 19 9.12 6.93 -24.54
N LEU A 20 9.36 6.38 -25.73
CA LEU A 20 10.56 5.61 -26.06
C LEU A 20 11.31 6.37 -27.17
N GLY A 21 12.37 7.08 -26.78
CA GLY A 21 13.18 7.88 -27.70
C GLY A 21 13.79 7.05 -28.84
N PRO A 22 14.19 7.70 -29.95
CA PRO A 22 14.77 7.03 -31.10
C PRO A 22 16.19 6.55 -30.77
N GLY A 23 16.33 5.26 -30.48
CA GLY A 23 17.62 4.66 -30.17
C GLY A 23 17.62 3.15 -30.34
N GLN A 24 18.14 2.72 -31.49
CA GLN A 24 18.56 1.35 -31.83
C GLN A 24 17.46 0.33 -32.15
N THR A 25 17.07 0.33 -33.43
CA THR A 25 16.57 -0.83 -34.16
C THR A 25 17.74 -1.63 -34.72
N HIS A 26 17.96 -2.87 -34.26
CA HIS A 26 18.48 -3.97 -35.08
C HIS A 26 18.23 -5.31 -34.37
N ALA A 27 17.01 -5.82 -34.50
CA ALA A 27 16.68 -7.24 -34.51
C ALA A 27 15.20 -7.34 -34.89
N GLN A 28 14.88 -8.08 -35.94
CA GLN A 28 13.51 -8.47 -36.28
C GLN A 28 12.99 -9.43 -35.20
N GLY A 29 12.57 -8.88 -34.06
CA GLY A 29 11.94 -9.59 -32.98
C GLY A 29 10.70 -8.83 -32.59
N HIS A 30 9.52 -9.43 -32.79
CA HIS A 30 8.24 -8.84 -32.41
C HIS A 30 8.29 -8.29 -30.99
N THR A 31 8.23 -6.96 -30.85
CA THR A 31 8.12 -6.33 -29.53
C THR A 31 6.79 -6.75 -28.89
N PRO A 32 6.72 -6.92 -27.56
CA PRO A 32 5.47 -7.27 -26.86
C PRO A 32 4.31 -6.31 -27.20
N GLU A 33 4.67 -5.06 -27.49
CA GLU A 33 3.77 -3.99 -27.92
C GLU A 33 3.15 -4.27 -29.30
N SER A 34 3.96 -4.73 -30.26
CA SER A 34 3.45 -5.14 -31.58
C SER A 34 2.46 -6.31 -31.48
N VAL A 35 2.66 -7.23 -30.52
CA VAL A 35 1.79 -8.40 -30.32
C VAL A 35 0.45 -8.02 -29.69
N CYS A 36 0.42 -7.26 -28.58
CA CYS A 36 -0.88 -6.87 -28.00
C CYS A 36 -1.59 -5.80 -28.86
N SER A 37 -0.88 -4.94 -29.62
CA SER A 37 -1.52 -4.01 -30.57
C SER A 37 -2.16 -4.74 -31.76
N LYS A 38 -1.47 -5.72 -32.37
CA LYS A 38 -2.00 -6.55 -33.46
C LYS A 38 -3.14 -7.47 -32.99
N MET A 39 -3.10 -7.97 -31.75
CA MET A 39 -4.22 -8.71 -31.14
C MET A 39 -5.44 -7.84 -30.84
N MET A 40 -5.25 -6.55 -30.53
CA MET A 40 -6.35 -5.61 -30.26
C MET A 40 -7.00 -5.11 -31.56
N SER A 41 -6.26 -4.96 -32.66
CA SER A 41 -6.84 -4.55 -33.95
C SER A 41 -7.72 -5.64 -34.59
N LEU A 42 -7.39 -6.92 -34.36
CA LEU A 42 -8.21 -8.08 -34.77
C LEU A 42 -9.52 -8.25 -33.95
N ASN A 43 -9.73 -7.43 -32.91
CA ASN A 43 -10.76 -7.62 -31.90
C ASN A 43 -12.13 -6.97 -32.26
N THR A 44 -12.22 -6.26 -33.39
CA THR A 44 -13.46 -5.55 -33.78
C THR A 44 -14.48 -6.42 -34.51
N LYS A 45 -14.10 -7.61 -35.02
CA LYS A 45 -15.01 -8.49 -35.80
C LYS A 45 -15.07 -9.97 -35.36
N GLY A 46 -14.43 -10.34 -34.25
CA GLY A 46 -14.37 -11.74 -33.78
C GLY A 46 -15.55 -12.19 -32.90
N SER A 47 -15.88 -13.50 -32.93
CA SER A 47 -16.83 -14.13 -32.01
C SER A 47 -16.41 -13.99 -30.54
N VAL A 48 -17.37 -13.96 -29.62
CA VAL A 48 -17.13 -13.76 -28.17
C VAL A 48 -16.08 -14.74 -27.62
N LYS A 49 -16.09 -16.00 -28.05
CA LYS A 49 -15.09 -17.02 -27.67
C LYS A 49 -13.66 -16.63 -28.08
N ARG A 50 -13.46 -16.06 -29.29
CA ARG A 50 -12.13 -15.60 -29.74
C ARG A 50 -11.62 -14.43 -28.90
N ARG A 51 -12.49 -13.49 -28.53
CA ARG A 51 -12.11 -12.35 -27.66
C ARG A 51 -11.69 -12.80 -26.26
N ILE A 52 -12.39 -13.79 -25.69
CA ILE A 52 -12.03 -14.38 -24.38
C ILE A 52 -10.67 -15.07 -24.46
N ARG A 53 -10.39 -15.84 -25.52
CA ARG A 53 -9.10 -16.52 -25.71
C ARG A 53 -7.95 -15.51 -25.87
N ALA A 54 -8.14 -14.47 -26.68
CA ALA A 54 -7.15 -13.40 -26.87
C ALA A 54 -6.85 -12.65 -25.56
N LYS A 55 -7.88 -12.30 -24.77
CA LYS A 55 -7.70 -11.69 -23.44
C LYS A 55 -6.91 -12.59 -22.49
N ARG A 56 -7.19 -13.90 -22.48
CA ARG A 56 -6.43 -14.87 -21.66
C ARG A 56 -4.97 -14.97 -22.10
N GLN A 57 -4.70 -14.90 -23.40
CA GLN A 57 -3.33 -14.94 -23.94
C GLN A 57 -2.54 -13.66 -23.61
N CYS A 58 -3.06 -12.44 -23.86
CA CYS A 58 -2.36 -11.20 -23.49
C CYS A 58 -2.18 -11.11 -21.96
N LYS A 59 -3.13 -11.63 -21.13
CA LYS A 59 -2.96 -11.73 -19.67
C LYS A 59 -1.81 -12.66 -19.26
N ARG A 60 -1.68 -13.84 -19.89
CA ARG A 60 -0.58 -14.78 -19.63
C ARG A 60 0.77 -14.21 -20.08
N ALA A 61 0.80 -13.56 -21.24
CA ALA A 61 2.01 -12.90 -21.74
C ALA A 61 2.48 -11.77 -20.81
N MET A 62 1.57 -10.90 -20.35
CA MET A 62 1.90 -9.85 -19.39
C MET A 62 2.37 -10.41 -18.04
N ALA A 63 1.73 -11.47 -17.54
CA ALA A 63 2.16 -12.12 -16.31
C ALA A 63 3.58 -12.70 -16.44
N SER A 64 3.91 -13.31 -17.58
CA SER A 64 5.26 -13.81 -17.86
C SER A 64 6.30 -12.69 -17.94
N LEU A 65 5.95 -11.56 -18.56
CA LEU A 65 6.83 -10.39 -18.66
C LEU A 65 7.08 -9.71 -17.31
N LEU A 66 6.08 -9.66 -16.43
CA LEU A 66 6.22 -9.13 -15.07
C LEU A 66 7.17 -9.97 -14.22
N VAL A 67 7.17 -11.28 -14.41
CA VAL A 67 8.12 -12.18 -13.74
C VAL A 67 9.53 -12.03 -14.33
N ARG A 68 9.63 -11.90 -15.65
CA ARG A 68 10.91 -11.91 -16.38
C ARG A 68 11.66 -10.57 -16.31
N TYR A 69 10.96 -9.44 -16.18
CA TYR A 69 11.55 -8.10 -16.20
C TYR A 69 11.00 -7.17 -15.11
N PRO A 70 11.14 -7.51 -13.81
CA PRO A 70 10.58 -6.71 -12.72
C PRO A 70 11.15 -5.27 -12.68
N GLN A 71 12.40 -5.10 -13.10
CA GLN A 71 13.13 -3.82 -13.06
C GLN A 71 12.68 -2.81 -14.14
N ARG A 72 12.09 -3.27 -15.25
CA ARG A 72 11.57 -2.34 -16.29
C ARG A 72 10.20 -1.78 -15.91
N PHE A 73 9.44 -2.50 -15.06
CA PHE A 73 8.15 -2.03 -14.58
C PHE A 73 8.23 -1.04 -13.41
N SER A 74 9.36 -0.94 -12.70
CA SER A 74 9.58 0.13 -11.72
C SER A 74 9.67 1.51 -12.40
N SER A 75 10.28 1.58 -13.60
CA SER A 75 10.28 2.79 -14.43
C SER A 75 8.88 3.16 -14.93
N PHE A 76 8.07 2.14 -15.27
CA PHE A 76 6.64 2.30 -15.63
C PHE A 76 5.81 2.80 -14.44
N ALA A 77 6.14 2.36 -13.22
CA ALA A 77 5.53 2.89 -11.99
C ALA A 77 5.94 4.34 -11.71
N SER A 78 7.15 4.76 -12.07
CA SER A 78 7.59 6.17 -11.98
C SER A 78 6.95 7.06 -13.06
N CYS A 79 6.71 6.52 -14.26
CA CYS A 79 5.92 7.19 -15.31
C CYS A 79 4.45 7.37 -14.90
N ILE A 80 3.89 6.42 -14.15
CA ILE A 80 2.54 6.53 -13.54
C ILE A 80 2.49 7.63 -12.47
N GLU A 81 3.62 7.98 -11.86
CA GLU A 81 3.68 8.97 -10.78
C GLU A 81 3.73 10.42 -11.29
N LYS A 82 4.14 10.66 -12.54
CA LYS A 82 4.49 12.01 -13.00
C LYS A 82 3.56 12.74 -13.97
N GLN A 83 2.59 12.15 -14.69
CA GLN A 83 1.77 13.02 -15.57
C GLN A 83 0.40 12.55 -16.10
N VAL A 84 -0.26 11.55 -15.51
CA VAL A 84 -1.60 11.15 -15.98
C VAL A 84 -2.52 10.98 -14.79
N ASP A 85 -3.75 11.48 -14.91
CA ASP A 85 -4.89 11.20 -14.04
C ASP A 85 -4.90 9.71 -13.62
N ILE A 86 -4.25 9.45 -12.49
CA ILE A 86 -3.97 8.12 -11.96
C ILE A 86 -5.29 7.40 -11.70
N ASP A 87 -6.35 8.15 -11.41
CA ASP A 87 -7.68 7.62 -11.16
C ASP A 87 -8.37 7.22 -12.47
N GLY A 88 -8.19 7.99 -13.55
CA GLY A 88 -8.68 7.64 -14.89
C GLY A 88 -8.07 6.35 -15.46
N PHE A 89 -6.74 6.22 -15.42
CA PHE A 89 -6.04 5.05 -15.95
C PHE A 89 -6.29 3.78 -15.13
N LYS A 90 -6.29 3.89 -13.79
CA LYS A 90 -6.65 2.77 -12.90
C LYS A 90 -8.09 2.31 -13.09
N LYS A 91 -9.04 3.23 -13.31
CA LYS A 91 -10.45 2.89 -13.59
C LYS A 91 -10.59 2.11 -14.90
N ASN A 92 -9.90 2.51 -15.96
CA ASN A 92 -10.00 1.84 -17.26
C ASN A 92 -9.29 0.48 -17.30
N CYS A 93 -8.08 0.34 -16.76
CA CYS A 93 -7.42 -0.97 -16.68
C CYS A 93 -8.18 -1.95 -15.80
N ALA A 94 -8.73 -1.50 -14.67
CA ALA A 94 -9.52 -2.36 -13.80
C ALA A 94 -10.88 -2.75 -14.44
N TYR A 95 -11.51 -1.84 -15.20
CA TYR A 95 -12.71 -2.18 -15.97
C TYR A 95 -12.42 -3.22 -17.06
N ILE A 96 -11.31 -3.08 -17.80
CA ILE A 96 -10.90 -3.99 -18.86
C ILE A 96 -10.52 -5.38 -18.31
N LEU A 97 -9.88 -5.44 -17.14
CA LEU A 97 -9.40 -6.68 -16.51
C LEU A 97 -10.48 -7.43 -15.71
N PHE A 98 -11.41 -6.71 -15.08
CA PHE A 98 -12.39 -7.31 -14.15
C PHE A 98 -13.84 -7.32 -14.68
N GLY A 99 -14.11 -6.73 -15.84
CA GLY A 99 -15.42 -6.76 -16.50
C GLY A 99 -16.53 -5.98 -15.78
N SER A 100 -16.30 -5.46 -14.57
CA SER A 100 -17.23 -4.58 -13.86
C SER A 100 -16.52 -3.53 -13.01
N ARG A 101 -17.09 -2.32 -12.96
CA ARG A 101 -16.62 -1.23 -12.08
C ARG A 101 -16.68 -1.62 -10.59
N ARG A 102 -17.65 -2.44 -10.20
CA ARG A 102 -17.82 -2.93 -8.82
C ARG A 102 -16.67 -3.85 -8.39
N ALA A 103 -16.30 -4.82 -9.23
CA ALA A 103 -15.18 -5.72 -8.94
C ALA A 103 -13.85 -4.96 -8.85
N ALA A 104 -13.61 -4.03 -9.78
CA ALA A 104 -12.45 -3.14 -9.76
C ALA A 104 -12.34 -2.36 -8.43
N ALA A 105 -13.44 -1.72 -8.00
CA ALA A 105 -13.49 -0.97 -6.76
C ALA A 105 -13.19 -1.87 -5.54
N GLN A 106 -13.73 -3.09 -5.50
CA GLN A 106 -13.48 -4.02 -4.39
C GLN A 106 -12.01 -4.46 -4.33
N VAL A 107 -11.38 -4.72 -5.48
CA VAL A 107 -9.95 -5.04 -5.54
C VAL A 107 -9.11 -3.87 -5.04
N MET A 108 -9.39 -2.65 -5.50
CA MET A 108 -8.67 -1.45 -5.04
C MET A 108 -8.82 -1.25 -3.53
N LYS A 109 -10.05 -1.38 -2.99
CA LYS A 109 -10.30 -1.31 -1.53
C LYS A 109 -9.43 -2.32 -0.76
N ARG A 110 -9.36 -3.57 -1.23
CA ARG A 110 -8.52 -4.61 -0.60
C ARG A 110 -7.03 -4.27 -0.68
N GLN A 111 -6.55 -3.72 -1.80
CA GLN A 111 -5.15 -3.34 -1.96
C GLN A 111 -4.78 -2.15 -1.07
N MET A 112 -5.60 -1.12 -1.02
CA MET A 112 -5.43 -0.01 -0.08
C MET A 112 -5.40 -0.51 1.36
N ALA A 113 -6.26 -1.48 1.69
CA ALA A 113 -6.28 -2.05 3.02
C ALA A 113 -4.99 -2.79 3.39
N ARG A 114 -4.45 -3.56 2.44
CA ARG A 114 -3.15 -4.24 2.59
C ARG A 114 -2.00 -3.25 2.73
N ALA A 115 -1.97 -2.19 1.93
CA ALA A 115 -0.95 -1.15 2.00
C ALA A 115 -0.93 -0.44 3.36
N LYS A 116 -2.11 -0.03 3.85
CA LYS A 116 -2.26 0.58 5.19
C LYS A 116 -1.81 -0.39 6.31
N ALA A 117 -2.19 -1.66 6.22
CA ALA A 117 -1.75 -2.69 7.16
C ALA A 117 -0.23 -2.91 7.14
N ALA A 118 0.40 -2.88 5.96
CA ALA A 118 1.85 -2.96 5.84
C ALA A 118 2.55 -1.75 6.50
N PHE A 119 2.00 -0.55 6.31
CA PHE A 119 2.50 0.67 6.95
C PHE A 119 2.44 0.59 8.48
N ALA A 120 1.36 0.03 9.06
CA ALA A 120 1.27 -0.20 10.50
C ALA A 120 2.38 -1.11 11.02
N LYS A 121 2.68 -2.19 10.29
CA LYS A 121 3.76 -3.12 10.66
C LYS A 121 5.13 -2.44 10.60
N LEU A 122 5.40 -1.66 9.56
CA LEU A 122 6.65 -0.90 9.44
C LEU A 122 6.83 0.08 10.59
N ASN A 123 5.78 0.81 10.96
CA ASN A 123 5.82 1.70 12.12
C ASN A 123 6.03 0.94 13.44
N LEU A 124 5.44 -0.24 13.60
CA LEU A 124 5.73 -1.09 14.76
C LEU A 124 7.19 -1.56 14.78
N TYR A 125 7.78 -1.91 13.64
CA TYR A 125 9.22 -2.22 13.58
C TYR A 125 10.08 -1.02 13.97
N ARG A 126 9.73 0.19 13.51
CA ARG A 126 10.42 1.42 13.91
C ARG A 126 10.30 1.69 15.42
N LEU A 127 9.10 1.50 15.97
CA LEU A 127 8.84 1.64 17.40
C LEU A 127 9.63 0.64 18.24
N ARG A 128 9.87 -0.58 17.76
CA ARG A 128 10.77 -1.53 18.44
C ARG A 128 12.17 -0.94 18.63
N THR A 129 12.75 -0.39 17.56
CA THR A 129 14.08 0.26 17.64
C THR A 129 14.06 1.43 18.62
N MET A 130 13.00 2.24 18.62
CA MET A 130 12.85 3.36 19.55
C MET A 130 12.72 2.91 21.01
N VAL A 131 11.97 1.83 21.29
CA VAL A 131 11.88 1.23 22.63
C VAL A 131 13.25 0.76 23.11
N THR A 132 14.02 0.09 22.26
CA THR A 132 15.38 -0.35 22.60
C THR A 132 16.29 0.86 22.91
N ALA A 133 16.28 1.88 22.06
CA ALA A 133 17.08 3.09 22.27
C ALA A 133 16.67 3.85 23.54
N PHE A 134 15.35 3.96 23.79
CA PHE A 134 14.81 4.58 24.99
C PHE A 134 15.27 3.83 26.25
N PHE A 135 15.16 2.49 26.25
CA PHE A 135 15.60 1.68 27.38
C PHE A 135 17.11 1.77 27.60
N ALA A 136 17.91 1.77 26.53
CA ALA A 136 19.36 1.92 26.62
C ALA A 136 19.75 3.22 27.34
N SER A 137 19.04 4.31 27.05
CA SER A 137 19.28 5.65 27.59
C SER A 137 18.75 5.83 29.02
N HIS A 138 17.55 5.35 29.31
CA HIS A 138 16.87 5.64 30.58
C HIS A 138 16.88 4.49 31.59
N LYS A 139 17.29 3.29 31.18
CA LYS A 139 17.23 2.04 31.97
C LYS A 139 15.83 1.74 32.54
N ARG A 140 14.79 2.36 31.98
CA ARG A 140 13.38 2.18 32.34
C ARG A 140 12.52 2.31 31.09
N LEU A 141 11.30 1.79 31.17
CA LEU A 141 10.25 1.97 30.16
C LEU A 141 9.03 2.60 30.85
N PRO A 142 8.29 3.50 30.18
CA PRO A 142 7.06 4.06 30.73
C PRO A 142 6.02 2.96 31.01
N LYS A 143 5.10 3.19 31.95
CA LYS A 143 4.04 2.20 32.25
C LYS A 143 3.02 2.12 31.12
N ASP A 144 2.55 3.27 30.64
CA ASP A 144 1.61 3.39 29.53
C ASP A 144 1.83 4.75 28.85
N THR A 145 1.70 4.79 27.52
CA THR A 145 1.70 6.05 26.76
C THR A 145 0.31 6.59 26.47
N GLY A 146 -0.74 5.79 26.71
CA GLY A 146 -2.07 5.98 26.17
C GLY A 146 -2.11 5.73 24.65
N TRP A 147 -3.32 5.74 24.09
CA TRP A 147 -3.51 5.72 22.64
C TRP A 147 -3.11 7.06 22.03
N PHE A 148 -2.27 7.00 21.00
CA PHE A 148 -1.74 8.16 20.33
C PHE A 148 -1.90 8.09 18.80
N PRO A 149 -2.58 9.06 18.15
CA PRO A 149 -3.43 10.08 18.79
C PRO A 149 -4.58 9.45 19.58
N SER A 150 -5.20 10.21 20.48
CA SER A 150 -6.32 9.72 21.31
C SER A 150 -7.58 9.45 20.50
N LEU A 151 -7.85 10.29 19.49
CA LEU A 151 -8.97 10.13 18.57
C LEU A 151 -8.69 9.07 17.49
N PRO A 152 -9.63 8.14 17.23
CA PRO A 152 -9.54 7.22 16.11
C PRO A 152 -9.38 7.93 14.77
N CYS A 153 -8.46 7.44 13.92
CA CYS A 153 -8.13 8.09 12.63
C CYS A 153 -9.36 8.34 11.73
N CYS A 154 -10.38 7.49 11.81
CA CYS A 154 -11.58 7.57 10.97
C CYS A 154 -12.58 8.64 11.38
N GLN A 155 -12.44 9.20 12.58
CA GLN A 155 -13.27 10.31 13.06
C GLN A 155 -12.79 11.65 12.50
N HIS A 156 -11.55 11.74 12.02
CA HIS A 156 -11.05 12.96 11.38
C HIS A 156 -11.66 13.17 9.97
N PRO A 157 -11.79 14.43 9.51
CA PRO A 157 -12.35 14.74 8.19
C PRO A 157 -11.64 14.04 7.03
N ASN A 158 -10.31 13.94 7.10
CA ASN A 158 -9.48 13.30 6.08
C ASN A 158 -9.34 11.78 6.24
N LYS A 159 -10.03 11.17 7.23
CA LYS A 159 -9.95 9.73 7.55
C LYS A 159 -8.52 9.25 7.82
N LYS A 160 -7.66 10.14 8.31
CA LYS A 160 -6.28 9.89 8.71
C LYS A 160 -6.09 10.40 10.13
N CYS A 161 -5.19 9.75 10.86
CA CYS A 161 -4.73 10.27 12.14
C CYS A 161 -3.98 11.58 11.88
N VAL A 162 -4.38 12.63 12.58
CA VAL A 162 -3.69 13.91 12.58
C VAL A 162 -2.65 13.92 13.69
N ARG A 163 -1.59 14.70 13.51
CA ARG A 163 -0.66 15.03 14.58
C ARG A 163 -1.44 15.77 15.67
N PRO A 164 -1.56 15.23 16.89
CA PRO A 164 -2.23 15.95 17.96
C PRO A 164 -1.38 17.15 18.37
N LYS A 165 -2.04 18.23 18.80
CA LYS A 165 -1.38 19.45 19.26
C LYS A 165 -0.58 19.21 20.54
N THR A 166 -1.10 18.37 21.43
CA THR A 166 -0.48 17.97 22.68
C THR A 166 -0.18 16.47 22.67
N ILE A 167 0.98 16.11 23.20
CA ILE A 167 1.51 14.75 23.23
C ILE A 167 1.94 14.50 24.67
N SER A 168 1.58 13.36 25.24
CA SER A 168 2.07 13.02 26.58
C SER A 168 3.61 13.00 26.57
N PRO A 169 4.29 13.50 27.62
CA PRO A 169 5.75 13.49 27.66
C PRO A 169 6.33 12.10 27.37
N ALA A 170 5.74 11.06 27.96
CA ALA A 170 6.12 9.67 27.72
C ALA A 170 5.97 9.23 26.26
N ALA A 171 4.87 9.60 25.58
CA ALA A 171 4.69 9.30 24.16
C ALA A 171 5.65 10.10 23.29
N LYS A 172 5.89 11.38 23.61
CA LYS A 172 6.82 12.25 22.86
C LYS A 172 8.24 11.70 22.91
N GLU A 173 8.67 11.26 24.09
CA GLU A 173 10.01 10.75 24.33
C GLU A 173 10.20 9.34 23.72
N LEU A 174 9.19 8.47 23.83
CA LEU A 174 9.27 7.10 23.29
C LEU A 174 9.05 7.03 21.78
N PHE A 175 8.07 7.76 21.24
CA PHE A 175 7.70 7.67 19.82
C PHE A 175 8.43 8.68 18.93
N GLY A 176 9.04 9.71 19.55
CA GLY A 176 9.69 10.81 18.85
C GLY A 176 8.71 11.59 17.95
N ASN A 177 9.23 12.57 17.21
CA ASN A 177 8.44 13.38 16.28
C ASN A 177 8.00 12.63 15.01
N ASP A 178 8.65 11.51 14.69
CA ASP A 178 8.53 10.87 13.39
C ASP A 178 7.40 9.85 13.26
N VAL A 179 6.99 9.21 14.37
CA VAL A 179 5.79 8.35 14.42
C VAL A 179 4.51 9.21 14.34
N ILE A 180 4.66 10.53 14.43
CA ILE A 180 3.60 11.54 14.45
C ILE A 180 3.30 12.09 13.04
N LYS A 181 3.83 11.46 11.99
CA LYS A 181 3.37 11.73 10.62
C LYS A 181 1.94 11.20 10.42
N PRO A 182 1.15 11.78 9.48
CA PRO A 182 -0.21 11.31 9.23
C PRO A 182 -0.25 9.80 9.02
N SER A 183 -0.89 9.09 9.94
CA SER A 183 -0.98 7.62 9.95
C SER A 183 -2.42 7.16 9.74
N PHE A 184 -2.60 5.85 9.55
CA PHE A 184 -3.92 5.20 9.53
C PHE A 184 -4.21 4.41 10.82
N PHE A 185 -3.30 4.49 11.79
CA PHE A 185 -3.35 3.75 13.05
C PHE A 185 -2.99 4.65 14.23
N GLN A 186 -3.64 4.38 15.36
CA GLN A 186 -3.24 4.84 16.69
C GLN A 186 -2.22 3.86 17.26
N TYR A 187 -1.27 4.35 18.04
CA TYR A 187 -0.23 3.56 18.67
C TYR A 187 -0.28 3.68 20.18
N ARG A 188 0.10 2.62 20.88
CA ARG A 188 0.24 2.60 22.33
C ARG A 188 1.38 1.68 22.75
N PHE A 189 2.09 2.07 23.79
CA PHE A 189 3.03 1.22 24.50
C PHE A 189 2.50 0.98 25.91
N MET A 190 2.54 -0.27 26.37
CA MET A 190 2.22 -0.64 27.75
C MET A 190 3.33 -1.52 28.32
N SER A 191 3.68 -1.34 29.58
CA SER A 191 4.53 -2.28 30.31
C SER A 191 3.88 -2.77 31.60
N HIS A 192 4.10 -4.05 31.90
CA HIS A 192 3.54 -4.76 33.03
C HIS A 192 4.64 -5.50 33.79
N GLY A 193 4.36 -5.85 35.05
CA GLY A 193 5.31 -6.55 35.92
C GLY A 193 6.43 -5.66 36.46
N LYS A 194 7.36 -6.29 37.18
CA LYS A 194 8.53 -5.66 37.81
C LYS A 194 9.76 -6.54 37.64
N GLY A 195 10.95 -5.93 37.68
CA GLY A 195 12.24 -6.63 37.63
C GLY A 195 12.37 -7.54 36.41
N LYS A 196 12.83 -8.78 36.64
CA LYS A 196 13.06 -9.80 35.60
C LYS A 196 11.79 -10.27 34.89
N ASN A 197 10.62 -10.11 35.51
CA ASN A 197 9.32 -10.50 34.95
C ASN A 197 8.63 -9.34 34.21
N LYS A 198 9.35 -8.24 33.94
CA LYS A 198 8.78 -7.12 33.21
C LYS A 198 8.51 -7.52 31.76
N THR A 199 7.26 -7.34 31.33
CA THR A 199 6.83 -7.51 29.94
C THR A 199 6.29 -6.20 29.40
N PHE A 200 6.25 -6.07 28.09
CA PHE A 200 5.67 -4.90 27.45
C PHE A 200 4.98 -5.25 26.13
N THR A 201 4.09 -4.38 25.70
CA THR A 201 3.40 -4.48 24.42
C THR A 201 3.49 -3.17 23.66
N LEU A 202 3.68 -3.29 22.35
CA LEU A 202 3.47 -2.21 21.38
C LEU A 202 2.26 -2.56 20.54
N GLU A 203 1.29 -1.66 20.50
CA GLU A 203 0.03 -1.86 19.82
C GLU A 203 -0.16 -0.82 18.72
N ALA A 204 -0.73 -1.25 17.59
CA ALA A 204 -1.23 -0.37 16.55
C ALA A 204 -2.69 -0.73 16.24
N LYS A 205 -3.62 0.17 16.57
CA LYS A 205 -5.06 0.00 16.35
C LYS A 205 -5.54 0.93 15.24
N GLY A 206 -6.31 0.42 14.29
CA GLY A 206 -6.85 1.27 13.24
C GLY A 206 -7.95 0.62 12.42
N ASN A 207 -8.84 1.46 11.90
CA ASN A 207 -9.89 1.06 10.99
C ASN A 207 -9.50 1.41 9.56
N VAL A 208 -9.03 0.41 8.85
CA VAL A 208 -8.35 0.61 7.57
C VAL A 208 -9.27 1.16 6.47
N MET A 209 -10.57 0.88 6.58
CA MET A 209 -11.60 1.32 5.62
C MET A 209 -12.61 2.31 6.21
N CYS A 210 -12.50 2.65 7.50
CA CYS A 210 -13.49 3.42 8.24
C CYS A 210 -14.92 2.83 8.17
N GLN A 211 -15.02 1.51 8.29
CA GLN A 211 -16.27 0.74 8.18
C GLN A 211 -16.63 0.00 9.48
N GLY A 212 -16.24 0.53 10.64
CA GLY A 212 -16.49 -0.09 11.95
C GLY A 212 -15.63 -1.31 12.32
N LYS A 213 -14.85 -1.88 11.38
CA LYS A 213 -13.93 -2.99 11.67
C LYS A 213 -12.52 -2.53 12.01
N ASP A 214 -12.20 -2.57 13.29
CA ASP A 214 -10.85 -2.27 13.77
C ASP A 214 -9.91 -3.46 13.58
N ILE A 215 -8.66 -3.15 13.29
CA ILE A 215 -7.56 -4.11 13.20
C ILE A 215 -6.55 -3.71 14.27
N LEU A 216 -6.12 -4.70 15.06
CA LEU A 216 -5.05 -4.54 16.02
C LEU A 216 -3.80 -5.29 15.53
N PHE A 217 -2.66 -4.62 15.59
CA PHE A 217 -1.36 -5.27 15.50
C PHE A 217 -0.67 -5.18 16.85
N VAL A 218 -0.14 -6.30 17.32
CA VAL A 218 0.53 -6.39 18.62
C VAL A 218 1.95 -6.90 18.42
N VAL A 219 2.90 -6.24 19.05
CA VAL A 219 4.25 -6.74 19.32
C VAL A 219 4.35 -6.95 20.82
N GLN A 220 4.78 -8.13 21.23
CA GLN A 220 5.05 -8.47 22.62
C GLN A 220 6.54 -8.38 22.86
N GLY A 221 6.91 -7.88 24.03
CA GLY A 221 8.29 -7.72 24.46
C GLY A 221 8.52 -8.27 25.87
N ARG A 222 9.73 -8.79 26.08
CA ARG A 222 10.26 -9.24 27.38
C ARG A 222 11.73 -8.86 27.46
N PHE A 223 12.30 -8.86 28.65
CA PHE A 223 13.74 -8.68 28.83
C PHE A 223 14.42 -10.03 28.91
N ASP A 224 15.60 -10.16 28.29
CA ASP A 224 16.46 -11.34 28.49
C ASP A 224 17.29 -11.21 29.78
N LYS A 225 18.19 -12.18 30.01
CA LYS A 225 19.04 -12.23 31.21
C LYS A 225 19.97 -11.02 31.31
N ASP A 226 20.35 -10.43 30.17
CA ASP A 226 21.22 -9.27 30.07
C ASP A 226 20.44 -7.95 30.16
N GLY A 227 19.13 -8.03 30.39
CA GLY A 227 18.25 -6.88 30.46
C GLY A 227 17.99 -6.24 29.09
N GLN A 228 18.30 -6.91 27.97
CA GLN A 228 18.01 -6.41 26.64
C GLN A 228 16.57 -6.75 26.23
N PRO A 229 15.84 -5.81 25.59
CA PRO A 229 14.46 -6.03 25.18
C PRO A 229 14.38 -6.96 23.96
N GLN A 230 13.80 -8.14 24.16
CA GLN A 230 13.47 -9.11 23.12
C GLN A 230 12.01 -8.93 22.69
N MET A 231 11.78 -8.73 21.39
CA MET A 231 10.46 -8.37 20.84
C MET A 231 10.03 -9.30 19.71
N SER A 232 8.76 -9.71 19.73
CA SER A 232 8.14 -10.53 18.69
C SER A 232 7.89 -9.75 17.38
N LYS A 233 7.58 -10.48 16.30
CA LYS A 233 7.13 -9.85 15.05
C LYS A 233 5.68 -9.34 15.23
N PRO A 234 5.28 -8.23 14.56
CA PRO A 234 3.90 -7.74 14.61
C PRO A 234 2.90 -8.83 14.19
N LYS A 235 2.04 -9.24 15.13
CA LYS A 235 0.93 -10.18 14.88
C LYS A 235 -0.36 -9.40 14.69
N ARG A 236 -1.13 -9.76 13.66
CA ARG A 236 -2.46 -9.19 13.42
C ARG A 236 -3.49 -9.94 14.27
N THR A 237 -4.34 -9.19 14.94
CA THR A 237 -5.51 -9.68 15.67
C THR A 237 -6.73 -8.90 15.17
N GLN A 238 -7.85 -9.60 14.99
CA GLN A 238 -9.13 -8.92 14.77
C GLN A 238 -9.73 -8.64 16.15
N LEU A 239 -10.14 -7.39 16.37
CA LEU A 239 -10.88 -6.99 17.57
C LEU A 239 -12.35 -7.39 17.46
#